data_AF-A0A932SZK3-F1
#
_entry.id   AF-A0A932SZK3-F1
#
_cell.length_a   1.000
_cell.length_b   1.000
_cell.length_c   1.000
_cell.angle_alpha   90.00
_cell.angle_beta   90.00
_cell.angle_gamma   90.00
#
_symmetry.space_group_name_H-M   'P 1'
#
loop_
_entity.id
_entity.type
_entity.pdbx_description
1 polymer ?
#
loop_
_entity_poly.entity_id
_entity_poly.type
_entity_poly.pdbx_seq_one_letter_code
_entity_poly.pdbx_strand_id
1 'polypeptide(L)'
;MPPNPKPQLAPRRFFLHVSAGPLEDACGHVPIMARPAGEGRLVRIYVDAEVAAADLAPGLVAETIRLLDDEIIPRSRELLGEHADVDGDGKLAVLLTPWLGKLRGGKTSLNGCVRANDFQAGIEAPFSNSADLVYLNSHLTCGPALKTLLAHEYTHAVCFSRRFARAAGALPVEDDWLNEAMAHVAENLHETGWSNLAERIESFLAAPHTAPLVVPDYYRAGLWRDPACRGATFLFLRFCVDQFGDRLLGKLAGSPLTGPRNLEQATGVPFPELVRHWTIALANDRIASLPLSSKLGDRQLQGMRRIDWKVDGAPCAVDLRGTSASLVRLSAASPGPVRVTLRSAASAKLQVTLIRR
;
A
#
# COMPACT_ATOMS: atom_id res chain seq x y z
N MET A 1 41.92 27.79 -14.05
CA MET A 1 40.57 27.93 -14.62
C MET A 1 39.57 27.88 -13.48
N PRO A 2 38.65 28.84 -13.35
CA PRO A 2 37.54 28.67 -12.42
C PRO A 2 36.71 27.44 -12.85
N PRO A 3 36.16 26.65 -11.90
CA PRO A 3 35.29 25.54 -12.26
C PRO A 3 34.09 26.09 -13.05
N ASN A 4 33.77 25.43 -14.17
CA ASN A 4 32.53 25.71 -14.90
C ASN A 4 31.35 25.71 -13.91
N PRO A 5 30.46 26.71 -13.94
CA PRO A 5 29.27 26.67 -13.11
C PRO A 5 28.50 25.39 -13.43
N LYS A 6 28.15 24.61 -12.39
CA LYS A 6 27.25 23.47 -12.55
C LYS A 6 25.99 23.96 -13.26
N PRO A 7 25.47 23.26 -14.28
CA PRO A 7 24.25 23.67 -14.96
C PRO A 7 23.16 23.88 -13.91
N GLN A 8 22.60 25.09 -13.89
CA GLN A 8 21.54 25.43 -12.95
C GLN A 8 20.30 24.65 -13.38
N LEU A 9 19.77 23.80 -12.50
CA LEU A 9 18.56 23.05 -12.77
C LEU A 9 17.42 24.03 -13.12
N ALA A 10 16.67 23.73 -14.17
CA ALA A 10 15.59 24.59 -14.63
C ALA A 10 14.30 24.31 -13.86
N PRO A 11 13.43 25.32 -13.66
CA PRO A 11 12.05 25.09 -13.24
C PRO A 11 11.33 24.13 -14.20
N ARG A 12 10.46 23.29 -13.65
CA ARG A 12 9.67 22.31 -14.40
C ARG A 12 8.19 22.53 -14.13
N ARG A 13 7.35 22.38 -15.17
CA ARG A 13 5.89 22.38 -15.04
C ARG A 13 5.41 20.95 -14.88
N PHE A 14 4.63 20.71 -13.84
CA PHE A 14 3.95 19.44 -13.59
C PHE A 14 2.42 19.61 -13.73
N PHE A 15 1.71 18.50 -13.84
CA PHE A 15 0.25 18.44 -13.81
C PHE A 15 -0.23 17.44 -12.75
N LEU A 16 -1.20 17.85 -11.94
CA LEU A 16 -1.79 17.02 -10.89
C LEU A 16 -3.31 17.08 -10.95
N HIS A 17 -3.97 15.92 -10.94
CA HIS A 17 -5.43 15.87 -10.79
C HIS A 17 -5.83 16.18 -9.35
N VAL A 18 -6.64 17.21 -9.17
CA VAL A 18 -7.04 17.69 -7.83
C VAL A 18 -8.55 17.72 -7.63
N SER A 19 -9.34 17.49 -8.68
CA SER A 19 -10.80 17.56 -8.59
C SER A 19 -11.43 16.26 -8.07
N ALA A 20 -12.72 16.35 -7.71
CA ALA A 20 -13.54 15.18 -7.38
C ALA A 20 -14.14 14.49 -8.61
N GLY A 21 -13.93 15.06 -9.80
CA GLY A 21 -14.43 14.53 -11.07
C GLY A 21 -13.57 13.38 -11.62
N PRO A 22 -13.95 12.84 -12.79
CA PRO A 22 -13.23 11.77 -13.47
C PRO A 22 -11.78 12.15 -13.78
N LEU A 23 -10.87 11.16 -13.80
CA LEU A 23 -9.45 11.37 -14.11
C LEU A 23 -9.22 11.72 -15.59
N GLU A 24 -10.20 11.48 -16.44
CA GLU A 24 -10.19 11.79 -17.87
C GLU A 24 -10.59 13.24 -18.15
N ASP A 25 -11.08 13.97 -17.14
CA ASP A 25 -11.41 15.38 -17.25
C ASP A 25 -10.15 16.26 -17.10
N ALA A 26 -9.72 16.85 -18.22
CA ALA A 26 -8.57 17.76 -18.26
C ALA A 26 -8.76 18.97 -17.32
N CYS A 27 -10.00 19.45 -17.12
CA CYS A 27 -10.29 20.56 -16.21
C CYS A 27 -10.05 20.18 -14.75
N GLY A 28 -9.97 18.89 -14.42
CA GLY A 28 -9.62 18.39 -13.11
C GLY A 28 -8.13 18.49 -12.76
N HIS A 29 -7.28 18.80 -13.74
CA HIS A 29 -5.84 18.87 -13.59
C HIS A 29 -5.37 20.32 -13.43
N VAL A 30 -4.49 20.55 -12.46
CA VAL A 30 -3.84 21.85 -12.25
C VAL A 30 -2.39 21.81 -12.70
N PRO A 31 -1.93 22.83 -13.44
CA PRO A 31 -0.51 23.01 -13.71
C PRO A 31 0.19 23.52 -12.43
N ILE A 32 1.30 22.89 -12.07
CA ILE A 32 2.15 23.27 -10.94
C ILE A 32 3.50 23.68 -11.51
N MET A 33 3.82 24.97 -11.41
CA MET A 33 5.18 25.42 -11.68
C MET A 33 6.03 25.10 -10.47
N ALA A 34 7.09 24.31 -10.65
CA ALA A 34 7.96 23.90 -9.56
C ALA A 34 9.41 24.30 -9.82
N ARG A 35 10.07 24.76 -8.77
CA ARG A 35 11.50 25.09 -8.78
C ARG A 35 12.31 23.90 -8.26
N PRO A 36 13.51 23.63 -8.81
CA PRO A 36 14.40 22.64 -8.22
C PRO A 36 14.82 23.11 -6.82
N ALA A 37 14.87 22.17 -5.87
CA ALA A 37 15.19 22.44 -4.48
C ALA A 37 16.41 21.64 -3.97
N GLY A 38 16.70 20.50 -4.58
CA GLY A 38 17.86 19.70 -4.26
C GLY A 38 18.02 18.54 -5.23
N GLU A 39 19.24 18.02 -5.33
CA GLU A 39 19.56 16.87 -6.16
C GLU A 39 20.55 15.96 -5.43
N GLY A 40 20.26 14.66 -5.47
CA GLY A 40 21.11 13.59 -4.99
C GLY A 40 21.70 12.77 -6.13
N ARG A 41 22.25 11.60 -5.80
CA ARG A 41 22.78 10.64 -6.76
C ARG A 41 21.67 10.00 -7.61
N LEU A 42 20.52 9.67 -7.04
CA LEU A 42 19.42 8.97 -7.72
C LEU A 42 18.14 9.80 -7.81
N VAL A 43 18.06 10.94 -7.13
CA VAL A 43 16.80 11.70 -6.97
C VAL A 43 16.98 13.18 -7.25
N ARG A 44 15.94 13.82 -7.79
CA ARG A 44 15.83 15.28 -7.88
C ARG A 44 14.53 15.77 -7.23
N ILE A 45 14.65 16.72 -6.32
CA ILE A 45 13.52 17.32 -5.61
C ILE A 45 13.12 18.63 -6.27
N TYR A 46 11.84 18.74 -6.57
CA TYR A 46 11.16 19.95 -6.99
C TYR A 46 10.20 20.40 -5.89
N VAL A 47 10.10 21.70 -5.69
CA VAL A 47 9.15 22.32 -4.76
C VAL A 47 8.22 23.21 -5.58
N ASP A 48 6.93 23.05 -5.37
CA ASP A 48 5.89 23.94 -5.90
C ASP A 48 6.29 25.42 -5.66
N ALA A 49 6.29 26.23 -6.72
CA ALA A 49 6.78 27.60 -6.66
C ALA A 49 5.95 28.50 -5.73
N GLU A 50 4.72 28.10 -5.40
CA GLU A 50 3.87 28.77 -4.41
C GLU A 50 4.31 28.52 -2.96
N VAL A 51 5.20 27.55 -2.71
CA VAL A 51 5.70 27.22 -1.36
C VAL A 51 6.98 27.99 -1.08
N ALA A 52 6.92 28.88 -0.08
CA ALA A 52 8.10 29.58 0.41
C ALA A 52 9.06 28.59 1.10
N ALA A 53 10.37 28.82 1.00
CA ALA A 53 11.35 27.93 1.61
C ALA A 53 11.22 27.84 3.14
N ALA A 54 10.71 28.90 3.79
CA ALA A 54 10.46 28.94 5.22
C ALA A 54 9.25 28.10 5.66
N ASP A 55 8.35 27.73 4.74
CA ASP A 55 7.15 26.93 5.03
C ASP A 55 7.44 25.42 5.01
N LEU A 56 8.58 25.02 4.45
CA LEU A 56 9.03 23.63 4.48
C LEU A 56 9.63 23.31 5.85
N ALA A 57 9.37 22.08 6.33
CA ALA A 57 10.03 21.60 7.53
C ALA A 57 11.57 21.64 7.36
N PRO A 58 12.32 22.14 8.37
CA PRO A 58 13.77 22.19 8.29
C PRO A 58 14.38 20.82 7.96
N GLY A 59 15.23 20.80 6.93
CA GLY A 59 15.93 19.59 6.50
C GLY A 59 15.11 18.64 5.62
N LEU A 60 13.82 18.89 5.36
CA LEU A 60 12.94 17.96 4.62
C LEU A 60 13.52 17.54 3.26
N VAL A 61 14.00 18.50 2.46
CA VAL A 61 14.58 18.24 1.14
C VAL A 61 15.83 17.36 1.25
N ALA A 62 16.74 17.70 2.16
CA ALA A 62 17.99 16.96 2.34
C ALA A 62 17.74 15.54 2.88
N GLU A 63 16.81 15.40 3.83
CA GLU A 63 16.47 14.10 4.41
C GLU A 63 15.74 13.20 3.40
N THR A 64 14.85 13.77 2.58
CA THR A 64 14.18 13.03 1.49
C THR A 64 15.20 12.48 0.49
N ILE A 65 16.18 13.31 0.09
CA ILE A 65 17.28 12.86 -0.81
C ILE A 65 18.07 11.73 -0.15
N ARG A 66 18.54 11.94 1.09
CA ARG A 66 19.35 10.96 1.82
C ARG A 66 18.63 9.62 1.95
N LEU A 67 17.37 9.64 2.38
CA LEU A 67 16.55 8.45 2.56
C LEU A 67 16.37 7.68 1.24
N LEU A 68 16.06 8.37 0.15
CA LEU A 68 15.86 7.72 -1.14
C LEU A 68 17.16 7.20 -1.74
N ASP A 69 18.22 8.01 -1.77
CA ASP A 69 19.51 7.66 -2.38
C ASP A 69 20.20 6.49 -1.67
N ASP A 70 20.22 6.52 -0.35
CA ASP A 70 21.12 5.69 0.45
C ASP A 70 20.42 4.48 1.08
N GLU A 71 19.09 4.54 1.28
CA GLU A 71 18.34 3.49 1.96
C GLU A 71 17.24 2.90 1.09
N ILE A 72 16.29 3.72 0.64
CA ILE A 72 15.02 3.23 0.10
C ILE A 72 15.19 2.67 -1.31
N ILE A 73 15.81 3.41 -2.23
CA ILE A 73 16.02 2.93 -3.60
C ILE A 73 16.92 1.70 -3.58
N PRO A 74 18.14 1.70 -2.98
CA PRO A 74 19.00 0.52 -2.95
C PRO A 74 18.30 -0.73 -2.40
N ARG A 75 17.59 -0.61 -1.26
CA ARG A 75 16.87 -1.75 -0.66
C ARG A 75 15.73 -2.24 -1.54
N SER A 76 14.99 -1.33 -2.17
CA SER A 76 13.88 -1.69 -3.05
C SER A 76 14.36 -2.40 -4.32
N ARG A 77 15.56 -2.08 -4.83
CA ARG A 77 16.16 -2.82 -5.95
C ARG A 77 16.36 -4.29 -5.64
N GLU A 78 16.73 -4.61 -4.41
CA GLU A 78 16.88 -5.98 -3.93
C GLU A 78 15.54 -6.68 -3.72
N LEU A 79 14.55 -5.97 -3.16
CA LEU A 79 13.26 -6.53 -2.75
C LEU A 79 12.25 -6.66 -3.90
N LEU A 80 12.11 -5.60 -4.70
CA LEU A 80 11.05 -5.39 -5.69
C LEU A 80 11.60 -5.32 -7.12
N GLY A 81 12.81 -4.77 -7.26
CA GLY A 81 13.47 -4.46 -8.53
C GLY A 81 13.59 -2.94 -8.76
N GLU A 82 13.99 -2.58 -9.97
CA GLU A 82 14.21 -1.19 -10.37
C GLU A 82 12.96 -0.56 -10.98
N HIS A 83 12.80 0.75 -10.77
CA HIS A 83 11.88 1.57 -11.55
C HIS A 83 12.52 1.94 -12.89
N ALA A 84 11.68 2.29 -13.87
CA ALA A 84 12.14 2.82 -15.14
C ALA A 84 12.45 4.31 -15.02
N ASP A 85 13.52 4.75 -15.69
CA ASP A 85 13.83 6.16 -15.96
C ASP A 85 12.99 6.59 -17.17
N VAL A 86 11.87 7.28 -16.91
CA VAL A 86 10.83 7.50 -17.93
C VAL A 86 11.19 8.69 -18.82
N ASP A 87 11.79 9.74 -18.26
CA ASP A 87 12.19 10.93 -19.00
C ASP A 87 13.69 10.96 -19.37
N GLY A 88 14.46 9.94 -18.98
CA GLY A 88 15.83 9.72 -19.43
C GLY A 88 16.87 10.61 -18.74
N ASP A 89 16.51 11.22 -17.60
CA ASP A 89 17.38 12.13 -16.87
C ASP A 89 18.21 11.42 -15.78
N GLY A 90 17.97 10.12 -15.58
CA GLY A 90 18.65 9.25 -14.63
C GLY A 90 18.27 9.50 -13.17
N LYS A 91 17.17 10.23 -12.89
CA LYS A 91 16.73 10.62 -11.55
C LYS A 91 15.24 10.36 -11.34
N LEU A 92 14.91 9.78 -10.18
CA LEU A 92 13.56 9.86 -9.66
C LEU A 92 13.21 11.31 -9.34
N ALA A 93 12.17 11.84 -9.98
CA ALA A 93 11.62 13.15 -9.65
C ALA A 93 10.73 13.05 -8.40
N VAL A 94 10.88 14.01 -7.48
CA VAL A 94 9.98 14.16 -6.33
C VAL A 94 9.41 15.57 -6.33
N LEU A 95 8.09 15.70 -6.35
CA LEU A 95 7.40 17.00 -6.26
C LEU A 95 6.81 17.21 -4.87
N LEU A 96 7.32 18.20 -4.14
CA LEU A 96 6.73 18.70 -2.89
C LEU A 96 5.69 19.77 -3.21
N THR A 97 4.42 19.51 -2.91
CA THR A 97 3.32 20.44 -3.21
C THR A 97 2.23 20.43 -2.13
N PRO A 98 1.60 21.59 -1.81
CA PRO A 98 0.51 21.65 -0.85
C PRO A 98 -0.79 21.12 -1.44
N TRP A 99 -0.86 20.90 -2.77
CA TRP A 99 -2.07 20.39 -3.45
C TRP A 99 -2.53 19.05 -2.89
N LEU A 100 -1.61 18.18 -2.44
CA LEU A 100 -1.98 16.91 -1.81
C LEU A 100 -2.77 17.08 -0.51
N GLY A 101 -2.64 18.21 0.19
CA GLY A 101 -3.41 18.53 1.39
C GLY A 101 -4.82 19.07 1.10
N LYS A 102 -5.13 19.42 -0.16
CA LYS A 102 -6.38 20.10 -0.56
C LYS A 102 -7.12 19.41 -1.72
N LEU A 103 -6.88 18.12 -1.94
CA LEU A 103 -7.54 17.36 -3.02
C LEU A 103 -9.06 17.32 -2.83
N ARG A 104 -9.78 17.25 -3.95
CA ARG A 104 -11.25 17.22 -4.02
C ARG A 104 -11.91 18.40 -3.29
N GLY A 105 -11.30 19.57 -3.40
CA GLY A 105 -11.76 20.79 -2.71
C GLY A 105 -11.57 20.70 -1.19
N GLY A 106 -10.45 20.14 -0.73
CA GLY A 106 -10.12 20.01 0.70
C GLY A 106 -10.74 18.81 1.42
N LYS A 107 -11.51 17.96 0.73
CA LYS A 107 -12.13 16.77 1.32
C LYS A 107 -11.17 15.60 1.49
N THR A 108 -10.01 15.64 0.85
CA THR A 108 -9.03 14.57 0.89
C THR A 108 -7.64 15.14 1.05
N SER A 109 -6.92 14.64 2.05
CA SER A 109 -5.50 14.88 2.23
C SER A 109 -4.72 13.60 1.99
N LEU A 110 -3.62 13.73 1.26
CA LEU A 110 -2.60 12.71 1.04
C LEU A 110 -1.25 13.24 1.51
N ASN A 111 -0.45 12.34 2.08
CA ASN A 111 0.92 12.62 2.45
C ASN A 111 1.87 12.38 1.27
N GLY A 112 1.56 11.40 0.43
CA GLY A 112 2.22 11.16 -0.84
C GLY A 112 1.28 10.43 -1.80
N CYS A 113 1.68 10.37 -3.07
CA CYS A 113 1.10 9.46 -4.05
C CYS A 113 2.04 9.26 -5.24
N VAL A 114 1.77 8.21 -6.00
CA VAL A 114 2.33 7.96 -7.33
C VAL A 114 1.20 7.72 -8.31
N ARG A 115 1.28 8.27 -9.52
CA ARG A 115 0.27 8.08 -10.56
C ARG A 115 0.78 7.14 -11.63
N ALA A 116 0.04 6.07 -11.91
CA ALA A 116 0.38 5.11 -12.96
C ALA A 116 0.59 5.78 -14.33
N ASN A 117 -0.24 6.76 -14.70
CA ASN A 117 -0.16 7.47 -15.98
C ASN A 117 1.19 8.18 -16.20
N ASP A 118 1.87 8.62 -15.13
CA ASP A 118 3.17 9.30 -15.26
C ASP A 118 4.26 8.35 -15.80
N PHE A 119 4.08 7.03 -15.63
CA PHE A 119 5.00 5.99 -16.10
C PHE A 119 4.59 5.34 -17.43
N GLN A 120 3.43 5.71 -17.98
CA GLN A 120 2.91 5.11 -19.21
C GLN A 120 3.27 5.96 -20.42
N ALA A 121 3.96 5.35 -21.40
CA ALA A 121 4.30 6.00 -22.65
C ALA A 121 3.05 6.39 -23.46
N GLY A 122 3.11 7.53 -24.14
CA GLY A 122 2.07 8.00 -25.06
C GLY A 122 0.86 8.68 -24.41
N ILE A 123 0.85 8.87 -23.09
CA ILE A 123 -0.15 9.72 -22.42
C ILE A 123 0.38 11.15 -22.39
N GLU A 124 -0.36 12.08 -22.99
CA GLU A 124 0.02 13.49 -23.03
C GLU A 124 -0.42 14.26 -21.78
N ALA A 125 0.18 15.43 -21.57
CA ALA A 125 -0.29 16.40 -20.60
C ALA A 125 -1.74 16.84 -20.91
N PRO A 126 -2.59 17.07 -19.89
CA PRO A 126 -2.27 17.10 -18.46
C PRO A 126 -2.39 15.73 -17.75
N PHE A 127 -2.72 14.66 -18.48
CA PHE A 127 -3.04 13.35 -17.91
C PHE A 127 -1.81 12.57 -17.44
N SER A 128 -0.62 12.98 -17.88
CA SER A 128 0.68 12.45 -17.49
C SER A 128 1.74 13.56 -17.51
N ASN A 129 2.77 13.39 -16.68
CA ASN A 129 4.01 14.16 -16.69
C ASN A 129 5.14 13.47 -17.45
N SER A 130 4.88 12.25 -17.95
CA SER A 130 5.84 11.40 -18.66
C SER A 130 7.19 11.33 -17.93
N ALA A 131 7.16 10.96 -16.64
CA ALA A 131 8.31 10.99 -15.75
C ALA A 131 8.15 9.99 -14.59
N ASP A 132 9.26 9.46 -14.10
CA ASP A 132 9.30 8.70 -12.86
C ASP A 132 9.20 9.63 -11.66
N LEU A 133 7.94 9.85 -11.24
CA LEU A 133 7.56 10.92 -10.35
C LEU A 133 6.84 10.41 -9.09
N VAL A 134 7.31 10.86 -7.94
CA VAL A 134 6.62 10.75 -6.65
C VAL A 134 6.13 12.13 -6.21
N TYR A 135 4.86 12.22 -5.82
CA TYR A 135 4.30 13.44 -5.25
C TYR A 135 4.29 13.32 -3.73
N LEU A 136 4.72 14.37 -3.05
CA LEU A 136 4.74 14.46 -1.60
C LEU A 136 4.08 15.76 -1.14
N ASN A 137 3.41 15.69 0.01
CA ASN A 137 2.81 16.87 0.60
C ASN A 137 3.93 17.78 1.14
N SER A 138 3.88 19.08 0.81
CA SER A 138 4.91 20.02 1.27
C SER A 138 4.91 20.24 2.79
N HIS A 139 3.85 19.84 3.50
CA HIS A 139 3.73 19.98 4.95
C HIS A 139 4.30 18.78 5.74
N LEU A 140 4.97 17.84 5.07
CA LEU A 140 5.64 16.73 5.75
C LEU A 140 6.77 17.23 6.65
N THR A 141 7.03 16.45 7.71
CA THR A 141 8.14 16.68 8.63
C THR A 141 9.14 15.53 8.57
N CYS A 142 10.38 15.81 8.95
CA CYS A 142 11.41 14.78 9.08
C CYS A 142 11.07 13.79 10.20
N GLY A 143 11.55 12.55 10.07
CA GLY A 143 11.41 11.51 11.08
C GLY A 143 10.99 10.15 10.50
N PRO A 144 10.73 9.15 11.35
CA PRO A 144 10.40 7.78 10.91
C PRO A 144 9.16 7.70 9.99
N ALA A 145 8.19 8.59 10.19
CA ALA A 145 7.00 8.66 9.35
C ALA A 145 7.32 9.04 7.88
N LEU A 146 8.36 9.87 7.67
CA LEU A 146 8.80 10.23 6.31
C LEU A 146 9.44 9.04 5.61
N LYS A 147 10.31 8.29 6.29
CA LYS A 147 10.96 7.10 5.72
C LYS A 147 9.95 6.03 5.33
N THR A 148 9.02 5.70 6.23
CA THR A 148 7.95 4.72 5.96
C THR A 148 7.06 5.16 4.79
N LEU A 149 6.64 6.43 4.74
CA LEU A 149 5.90 6.99 3.61
C LEU A 149 6.68 6.89 2.29
N LEU A 150 7.97 7.29 2.28
CA LEU A 150 8.78 7.25 1.07
C LEU A 150 8.97 5.82 0.57
N ALA A 151 9.17 4.84 1.45
CA ALA A 151 9.26 3.43 1.09
C ALA A 151 7.93 2.90 0.51
N HIS A 152 6.81 3.32 1.08
CA HIS A 152 5.47 3.03 0.58
C HIS A 152 5.27 3.58 -0.84
N GLU A 153 5.45 4.89 -1.03
CA GLU A 153 5.21 5.53 -2.33
C GLU A 153 6.19 5.06 -3.40
N TYR A 154 7.47 4.85 -3.05
CA TYR A 154 8.45 4.33 -3.98
C TYR A 154 8.10 2.91 -4.47
N THR A 155 7.44 2.10 -3.64
CA THR A 155 6.96 0.78 -4.06
C THR A 155 5.95 0.88 -5.21
N HIS A 156 5.06 1.87 -5.18
CA HIS A 156 4.13 2.14 -6.28
C HIS A 156 4.87 2.53 -7.55
N ALA A 157 5.91 3.38 -7.46
CA ALA A 157 6.74 3.74 -8.62
C ALA A 157 7.40 2.51 -9.27
N VAL A 158 7.97 1.61 -8.46
CA VAL A 158 8.54 0.34 -8.97
C VAL A 158 7.45 -0.55 -9.58
N CYS A 159 6.29 -0.69 -8.93
CA CYS A 159 5.22 -1.55 -9.43
C CYS A 159 4.64 -1.04 -10.76
N PHE A 160 4.30 0.25 -10.86
CA PHE A 160 3.77 0.83 -12.09
C PHE A 160 4.78 0.80 -13.23
N SER A 161 6.01 1.26 -12.98
CA SER A 161 7.05 1.23 -14.02
C SER A 161 7.31 -0.18 -14.56
N ARG A 162 7.34 -1.21 -13.72
CA ARG A 162 7.53 -2.61 -14.16
C ARG A 162 6.35 -3.17 -14.96
N ARG A 163 5.15 -2.59 -14.85
CA ARG A 163 4.00 -2.93 -15.71
C ARG A 163 4.12 -2.27 -17.08
N PHE A 164 4.62 -1.05 -17.15
CA PHE A 164 4.64 -0.26 -18.38
C PHE A 164 5.95 -0.39 -19.18
N ALA A 165 7.09 -0.60 -18.53
CA ALA A 165 8.42 -0.68 -19.15
C ALA A 165 8.74 -2.06 -19.76
N ARG A 166 7.73 -2.77 -20.28
CA ARG A 166 7.89 -4.11 -20.85
C ARG A 166 8.03 -4.05 -22.36
N ALA A 167 9.04 -4.73 -22.90
CA ALA A 167 9.27 -4.83 -24.35
C ALA A 167 8.07 -5.43 -25.11
N ALA A 168 7.29 -6.31 -24.47
CA ALA A 168 6.09 -6.93 -25.05
C ALA A 168 4.83 -6.03 -24.98
N GLY A 169 4.96 -4.79 -24.50
CA GLY A 169 3.85 -3.85 -24.31
C GLY A 169 3.38 -3.73 -22.86
N ALA A 170 2.65 -2.65 -22.58
CA ALA A 170 2.11 -2.32 -21.26
C ALA A 170 1.19 -3.43 -20.73
N LEU A 171 1.35 -3.74 -19.45
CA LEU A 171 0.52 -4.69 -18.72
C LEU A 171 -0.55 -3.94 -17.90
N PRO A 172 -1.67 -4.60 -17.57
CA PRO A 172 -2.62 -4.03 -16.62
C PRO A 172 -1.93 -3.77 -15.27
N VAL A 173 -2.31 -2.67 -14.63
CA VAL A 173 -1.89 -2.37 -13.24
C VAL A 173 -2.37 -3.48 -12.31
N GLU A 174 -1.60 -3.70 -11.24
CA GLU A 174 -1.96 -4.68 -10.21
C GLU A 174 -3.30 -4.30 -9.55
N ASP A 175 -4.05 -5.31 -9.09
CA ASP A 175 -5.27 -5.09 -8.32
C ASP A 175 -4.94 -4.22 -7.09
N ASP A 176 -5.72 -3.16 -6.85
CA ASP A 176 -5.46 -2.16 -5.82
C ASP A 176 -5.07 -2.76 -4.46
N TRP A 177 -5.80 -3.79 -4.02
CA TRP A 177 -5.56 -4.40 -2.71
C TRP A 177 -4.18 -5.04 -2.59
N LEU A 178 -3.69 -5.67 -3.66
CA LEU A 178 -2.39 -6.35 -3.67
C LEU A 178 -1.27 -5.34 -3.89
N ASN A 179 -1.49 -4.32 -4.73
CA ASN A 179 -0.57 -3.20 -4.90
C ASN A 179 -0.29 -2.49 -3.56
N GLU A 180 -1.35 -2.23 -2.81
CA GLU A 180 -1.27 -1.58 -1.50
C GLU A 180 -0.70 -2.51 -0.43
N ALA A 181 -1.02 -3.81 -0.48
CA ALA A 181 -0.37 -4.79 0.38
C ALA A 181 1.14 -4.79 0.17
N MET A 182 1.61 -4.77 -1.09
CA MET A 182 3.05 -4.73 -1.41
C MET A 182 3.71 -3.46 -0.85
N ALA A 183 3.08 -2.29 -1.00
CA ALA A 183 3.58 -1.04 -0.46
C ALA A 183 3.66 -1.04 1.08
N HIS A 184 2.64 -1.59 1.76
CA HIS A 184 2.63 -1.73 3.23
C HIS A 184 3.65 -2.76 3.74
N VAL A 185 3.90 -3.84 3.01
CA VAL A 185 4.95 -4.79 3.39
C VAL A 185 6.33 -4.21 3.13
N ALA A 186 6.53 -3.48 2.03
CA ALA A 186 7.79 -2.82 1.72
C ALA A 186 8.15 -1.75 2.76
N GLU A 187 7.21 -0.85 3.14
CA GLU A 187 7.48 0.14 4.21
C GLU A 187 7.87 -0.55 5.53
N ASN A 188 7.25 -1.70 5.84
CA ASN A 188 7.55 -2.48 7.03
C ASN A 188 8.90 -3.21 6.97
N LEU A 189 9.40 -3.54 5.78
CA LEU A 189 10.73 -4.16 5.61
C LEU A 189 11.86 -3.13 5.61
N HIS A 190 11.57 -1.85 5.33
CA HIS A 190 12.54 -0.76 5.38
C HIS A 190 12.73 -0.16 6.78
N GLU A 191 11.72 -0.21 7.63
CA GLU A 191 11.80 0.26 9.01
C GLU A 191 10.80 -0.46 9.93
N THR A 192 11.13 -0.54 11.22
CA THR A 192 10.23 -1.08 12.26
C THR A 192 9.22 -0.06 12.78
N GLY A 193 9.03 1.06 12.08
CA GLY A 193 8.05 2.09 12.44
C GLY A 193 6.62 1.58 12.21
N TRP A 194 5.74 1.81 13.17
CA TRP A 194 4.35 1.32 13.13
C TRP A 194 3.30 2.41 12.93
N SER A 195 3.71 3.67 12.76
CA SER A 195 2.78 4.82 12.74
C SER A 195 1.73 4.74 11.63
N ASN A 196 2.04 4.14 10.48
CA ASN A 196 1.07 3.95 9.39
C ASN A 196 0.24 2.65 9.52
N LEU A 197 0.74 1.65 10.25
CA LEU A 197 0.21 0.28 10.25
C LEU A 197 -0.54 -0.10 11.53
N ALA A 198 -0.15 0.42 12.70
CA ALA A 198 -0.68 -0.01 13.99
C ALA A 198 -2.21 0.17 14.08
N GLU A 199 -2.72 1.35 13.71
CA GLU A 199 -4.17 1.63 13.70
C GLU A 199 -4.92 0.77 12.67
N ARG A 200 -4.32 0.53 11.51
CA ARG A 200 -4.92 -0.29 10.44
C ARG A 200 -5.06 -1.75 10.88
N ILE A 201 -4.01 -2.28 11.50
CA ILE A 201 -3.98 -3.62 12.09
C ILE A 201 -5.02 -3.71 13.22
N GLU A 202 -5.04 -2.76 14.14
CA GLU A 202 -6.03 -2.71 15.23
C GLU A 202 -7.47 -2.69 14.68
N SER A 203 -7.74 -1.84 13.69
CA SER A 203 -9.05 -1.73 13.03
C SER A 203 -9.49 -3.06 12.40
N PHE A 204 -8.58 -3.73 11.69
CA PHE A 204 -8.84 -5.07 11.13
C PHE A 204 -9.14 -6.09 12.23
N LEU A 205 -8.28 -6.18 13.24
CA LEU A 205 -8.43 -7.17 14.32
C LEU A 205 -9.74 -6.96 15.09
N ALA A 206 -10.21 -5.71 15.23
CA ALA A 206 -11.47 -5.37 15.89
C ALA A 206 -12.72 -5.76 15.08
N ALA A 207 -12.65 -5.78 13.75
CA ALA A 207 -13.78 -6.06 12.86
C ALA A 207 -13.37 -6.84 11.59
N PRO A 208 -12.81 -8.05 11.71
CA PRO A 208 -12.22 -8.74 10.56
C PRO A 208 -13.26 -9.13 9.51
N HIS A 209 -14.50 -9.35 9.94
CA HIS A 209 -15.64 -9.73 9.09
C HIS A 209 -16.07 -8.64 8.08
N THR A 210 -15.69 -7.39 8.30
CA THR A 210 -16.01 -6.28 7.39
C THR A 210 -14.91 -5.94 6.39
N ALA A 211 -13.75 -6.59 6.50
CA ALA A 211 -12.54 -6.25 5.75
C ALA A 211 -12.18 -7.34 4.71
N PRO A 212 -12.84 -7.35 3.53
CA PRO A 212 -12.43 -8.21 2.42
C PRO A 212 -11.01 -7.86 1.93
N LEU A 213 -10.27 -8.88 1.49
CA LEU A 213 -9.00 -8.72 0.77
C LEU A 213 -9.25 -8.35 -0.70
N VAL A 214 -10.13 -9.09 -1.40
CA VAL A 214 -10.36 -8.91 -2.83
C VAL A 214 -11.65 -8.12 -3.03
N VAL A 215 -11.52 -6.89 -3.52
CA VAL A 215 -12.64 -6.04 -3.94
C VAL A 215 -12.35 -5.56 -5.36
N PRO A 216 -13.19 -5.89 -6.36
CA PRO A 216 -12.95 -5.52 -7.76
C PRO A 216 -12.81 -4.02 -8.01
N ASP A 217 -13.43 -3.18 -7.18
CA ASP A 217 -13.30 -1.72 -7.23
C ASP A 217 -13.46 -1.16 -5.81
N TYR A 218 -12.33 -0.90 -5.14
CA TYR A 218 -12.31 -0.37 -3.78
C TYR A 218 -12.96 1.01 -3.69
N TYR A 219 -12.81 1.83 -4.73
CA TYR A 219 -13.33 3.17 -4.77
C TYR A 219 -14.86 3.18 -4.85
N ARG A 220 -15.45 2.44 -5.79
CA ARG A 220 -16.92 2.31 -5.90
C ARG A 220 -17.54 1.57 -4.73
N ALA A 221 -16.80 0.66 -4.09
CA ALA A 221 -17.25 -0.01 -2.87
C ALA A 221 -17.20 0.90 -1.63
N GLY A 222 -16.65 2.12 -1.72
CA GLY A 222 -16.47 3.02 -0.57
C GLY A 222 -15.45 2.50 0.44
N LEU A 223 -14.59 1.57 0.03
CA LEU A 223 -13.53 0.96 0.86
C LEU A 223 -12.15 1.53 0.55
N TRP A 224 -12.06 2.50 -0.37
CA TRP A 224 -10.81 3.15 -0.70
C TRP A 224 -10.21 3.81 0.54
N ARG A 225 -8.98 3.38 0.87
CA ARG A 225 -8.22 3.75 2.08
C ARG A 225 -8.83 3.30 3.41
N ASP A 226 -9.83 2.42 3.41
CA ASP A 226 -10.42 1.85 4.62
C ASP A 226 -9.34 1.23 5.53
N PRO A 227 -9.19 1.67 6.79
CA PRO A 227 -8.14 1.19 7.68
C PRO A 227 -8.14 -0.32 7.88
N ALA A 228 -9.32 -0.92 8.06
CA ALA A 228 -9.45 -2.36 8.30
C ALA A 228 -9.07 -3.19 7.07
N CYS A 229 -9.48 -2.78 5.87
CA CYS A 229 -9.07 -3.43 4.62
C CYS A 229 -7.56 -3.32 4.39
N ARG A 230 -6.95 -2.16 4.67
CA ARG A 230 -5.49 -2.00 4.57
C ARG A 230 -4.74 -2.82 5.61
N GLY A 231 -5.27 -2.93 6.84
CA GLY A 231 -4.72 -3.82 7.86
C GLY A 231 -4.80 -5.30 7.46
N ALA A 232 -5.94 -5.73 6.89
CA ALA A 232 -6.14 -7.09 6.39
C ALA A 232 -5.14 -7.45 5.28
N THR A 233 -5.03 -6.59 4.27
CA THR A 233 -4.16 -6.79 3.11
C THR A 233 -2.67 -6.80 3.49
N PHE A 234 -2.24 -5.89 4.37
CA PHE A 234 -0.90 -5.92 4.96
C PHE A 234 -0.64 -7.24 5.69
N LEU A 235 -1.48 -7.63 6.65
CA LEU A 235 -1.26 -8.84 7.45
C LEU A 235 -1.27 -10.12 6.59
N PHE A 236 -2.12 -10.15 5.56
CA PHE A 236 -2.18 -11.27 4.62
C PHE A 236 -0.91 -11.40 3.79
N LEU A 237 -0.45 -10.31 3.16
CA LEU A 237 0.78 -10.38 2.36
C LEU A 237 2.02 -10.54 3.23
N ARG A 238 2.05 -9.93 4.42
CA ARG A 238 3.13 -10.13 5.39
C ARG A 238 3.24 -11.60 5.77
N PHE A 239 2.12 -12.25 6.11
CA PHE A 239 2.08 -13.70 6.33
C PHE A 239 2.67 -14.47 5.15
N CYS A 240 2.31 -14.13 3.91
CA CYS A 240 2.87 -14.79 2.74
C CYS A 240 4.39 -14.56 2.63
N VAL A 241 4.88 -13.34 2.86
CA VAL A 241 6.32 -13.05 2.86
C VAL A 241 7.06 -13.85 3.93
N ASP A 242 6.50 -14.04 5.12
CA ASP A 242 7.18 -14.86 6.15
C ASP A 242 7.21 -16.35 5.79
N GLN A 243 6.23 -16.85 5.03
CA GLN A 243 6.21 -18.24 4.58
C GLN A 243 7.12 -18.49 3.36
N PHE A 244 7.21 -17.53 2.43
CA PHE A 244 7.86 -17.71 1.13
C PHE A 244 9.14 -16.88 0.94
N GLY A 245 9.48 -16.03 1.90
CA GLY A 245 10.65 -15.14 1.93
C GLY A 245 10.44 -13.81 1.20
N ASP A 246 11.28 -12.81 1.53
CA ASP A 246 11.24 -11.43 1.01
C ASP A 246 11.23 -11.34 -0.53
N ARG A 247 11.87 -12.30 -1.22
CA ARG A 247 11.89 -12.37 -2.69
C ARG A 247 10.50 -12.52 -3.32
N LEU A 248 9.48 -12.86 -2.53
CA LEU A 248 8.09 -12.87 -2.99
C LEU A 248 7.68 -11.51 -3.56
N LEU A 249 8.09 -10.39 -2.97
CA LEU A 249 7.72 -9.06 -3.45
C LEU A 249 8.20 -8.81 -4.88
N GLY A 250 9.46 -9.12 -5.18
CA GLY A 250 10.03 -8.99 -6.52
C GLY A 250 9.38 -9.93 -7.55
N LYS A 251 8.94 -11.13 -7.13
CA LYS A 251 8.14 -12.02 -7.99
C LYS A 251 6.79 -11.40 -8.33
N LEU A 252 6.09 -10.84 -7.34
CA LEU A 252 4.78 -10.20 -7.54
C LEU A 252 4.90 -8.96 -8.42
N ALA A 253 5.83 -8.05 -8.13
CA ALA A 253 6.09 -6.84 -8.91
C ALA A 253 6.61 -7.14 -10.33
N GLY A 254 7.29 -8.28 -10.51
CA GLY A 254 7.79 -8.75 -11.80
C GLY A 254 6.80 -9.56 -12.63
N SER A 255 5.66 -9.97 -12.06
CA SER A 255 4.69 -10.85 -12.72
C SER A 255 3.81 -10.10 -13.72
N PRO A 256 3.38 -10.73 -14.82
CA PRO A 256 2.37 -10.17 -15.70
C PRO A 256 0.94 -10.41 -15.23
N LEU A 257 0.74 -11.27 -14.24
CA LEU A 257 -0.57 -11.57 -13.67
C LEU A 257 -0.96 -10.52 -12.63
N THR A 258 -2.24 -10.41 -12.31
CA THR A 258 -2.76 -9.55 -11.23
C THR A 258 -3.59 -10.36 -10.23
N GLY A 259 -3.84 -9.76 -9.08
CA GLY A 259 -4.73 -10.25 -8.04
C GLY A 259 -4.35 -11.64 -7.51
N PRO A 260 -5.35 -12.47 -7.17
CA PRO A 260 -5.14 -13.83 -6.70
C PRO A 260 -4.23 -14.67 -7.60
N ARG A 261 -4.34 -14.54 -8.93
CA ARG A 261 -3.54 -15.32 -9.88
C ARG A 261 -2.05 -14.98 -9.78
N ASN A 262 -1.70 -13.74 -9.45
CA ASN A 262 -0.31 -13.35 -9.24
C ASN A 262 0.28 -14.07 -8.02
N LEU A 263 -0.46 -14.12 -6.91
CA LEU A 263 -0.05 -14.84 -5.70
C LEU A 263 0.08 -16.35 -5.95
N GLU A 264 -0.89 -16.95 -6.63
CA GLU A 264 -0.85 -18.38 -6.95
C GLU A 264 0.39 -18.73 -7.78
N GLN A 265 0.72 -17.91 -8.78
CA GLN A 265 1.92 -18.09 -9.59
C GLN A 265 3.22 -17.90 -8.79
N ALA A 266 3.26 -16.91 -7.90
CA ALA A 266 4.48 -16.57 -7.17
C ALA A 266 4.79 -17.54 -6.01
N THR A 267 3.74 -18.11 -5.41
CA THR A 267 3.81 -19.02 -4.25
C THR A 267 3.68 -20.49 -4.62
N GLY A 268 3.04 -20.81 -5.75
CA GLY A 268 2.65 -22.18 -6.11
C GLY A 268 1.46 -22.72 -5.31
N VAL A 269 0.79 -21.88 -4.51
CA VAL A 269 -0.31 -22.28 -3.63
C VAL A 269 -1.61 -21.62 -4.08
N PRO A 270 -2.73 -22.36 -4.23
CA PRO A 270 -4.03 -21.77 -4.56
C PRO A 270 -4.44 -20.68 -3.56
N PHE A 271 -5.02 -19.58 -4.07
CA PHE A 271 -5.38 -18.43 -3.24
C PHE A 271 -6.34 -18.79 -2.08
N PRO A 272 -7.37 -19.64 -2.27
CA PRO A 272 -8.21 -20.08 -1.15
C PRO A 272 -7.43 -20.82 -0.05
N GLU A 273 -6.34 -21.53 -0.40
CA GLU A 273 -5.51 -22.20 0.60
C GLU A 273 -4.60 -21.20 1.35
N LEU A 274 -4.06 -20.19 0.66
CA LEU A 274 -3.33 -19.09 1.31
C LEU A 274 -4.22 -18.36 2.33
N VAL A 275 -5.46 -18.03 1.95
CA VAL A 275 -6.43 -17.38 2.86
C VAL A 275 -6.78 -18.28 4.04
N ARG A 276 -6.94 -19.58 3.81
CA ARG A 276 -7.18 -20.55 4.90
C ARG A 276 -6.00 -20.62 5.87
N HIS A 277 -4.77 -20.75 5.38
CA HIS A 277 -3.59 -20.80 6.26
C HIS A 277 -3.41 -19.50 7.04
N TRP A 278 -3.60 -18.35 6.40
CA TRP A 278 -3.55 -17.04 7.04
C TRP A 278 -4.59 -16.91 8.16
N THR A 279 -5.84 -17.31 7.92
CA THR A 279 -6.91 -17.22 8.93
C THR A 279 -6.68 -18.18 10.11
N ILE A 280 -6.08 -19.35 9.87
CA ILE A 280 -5.62 -20.25 10.95
C ILE A 280 -4.49 -19.59 11.76
N ALA A 281 -3.53 -18.94 11.09
CA ALA A 281 -2.45 -18.23 11.76
C ALA A 281 -2.99 -17.08 12.64
N LEU A 282 -3.95 -16.30 12.14
CA LEU A 282 -4.67 -15.28 12.91
C LEU A 282 -5.35 -15.87 14.15
N ALA A 283 -6.06 -16.99 14.02
CA ALA A 283 -6.78 -17.60 15.13
C ALA A 283 -5.88 -18.02 16.30
N ASN A 284 -4.64 -18.34 15.97
CA ASN A 284 -3.58 -18.71 16.91
C ASN A 284 -2.73 -17.51 17.36
N ASP A 285 -3.05 -16.30 16.91
CA ASP A 285 -2.27 -15.07 17.12
C ASP A 285 -0.80 -15.23 16.67
N ARG A 286 -0.58 -15.96 15.57
CA ARG A 286 0.74 -16.35 15.01
C ARG A 286 0.92 -15.88 13.55
N ILE A 287 0.57 -14.65 13.25
CA ILE A 287 1.07 -14.06 12.00
C ILE A 287 2.50 -13.59 12.24
N ALA A 288 3.41 -14.11 11.42
CA ALA A 288 4.78 -13.59 11.34
C ALA A 288 5.55 -13.68 12.68
N SER A 289 6.46 -12.73 12.85
CA SER A 289 7.06 -12.27 14.10
C SER A 289 6.24 -11.17 14.80
N LEU A 290 4.98 -10.94 14.41
CA LEU A 290 4.19 -9.81 14.91
C LEU A 290 3.37 -10.20 16.15
N PRO A 291 3.45 -9.43 17.24
CA PRO A 291 2.68 -9.74 18.42
C PRO A 291 1.25 -9.18 18.29
N LEU A 292 0.34 -9.96 17.71
CA LEU A 292 -1.05 -9.52 17.48
C LEU A 292 -1.88 -9.33 18.76
N SER A 293 -1.36 -9.79 19.90
CA SER A 293 -2.01 -9.71 21.22
C SER A 293 -1.17 -8.92 22.23
N SER A 294 -0.24 -8.09 21.75
CA SER A 294 0.59 -7.25 22.60
C SER A 294 0.78 -5.85 22.01
N LYS A 295 1.70 -5.07 22.56
CA LYS A 295 1.98 -3.71 22.11
C LYS A 295 2.65 -3.71 20.73
N LEU A 296 2.08 -2.95 19.79
CA LEU A 296 2.62 -2.71 18.46
C LEU A 296 2.67 -1.19 18.22
N GLY A 297 3.88 -0.62 18.21
CA GLY A 297 4.05 0.83 18.21
C GLY A 297 3.45 1.46 19.47
N ASP A 298 2.49 2.35 19.27
CA ASP A 298 1.73 3.03 20.33
C ASP A 298 0.40 2.32 20.68
N ARG A 299 0.03 1.25 19.95
CA ARG A 299 -1.24 0.54 20.15
C ARG A 299 -1.08 -0.72 20.99
N GLN A 300 -2.11 -1.05 21.76
CA GLN A 300 -2.19 -2.29 22.54
C GLN A 300 -3.18 -3.25 21.88
N LEU A 301 -2.67 -4.18 21.08
CA LEU A 301 -3.51 -5.11 20.34
C LEU A 301 -4.13 -6.18 21.25
N GLN A 302 -5.30 -6.67 20.88
CA GLN A 302 -6.11 -7.64 21.65
C GLN A 302 -6.27 -9.00 20.93
N GLY A 303 -5.50 -9.22 19.86
CA GLY A 303 -5.71 -10.32 18.93
C GLY A 303 -6.95 -10.11 18.07
N MET A 304 -7.19 -11.06 17.16
CA MET A 304 -8.38 -11.02 16.29
C MET A 304 -9.66 -11.19 17.12
N ARG A 305 -10.67 -10.35 16.89
CA ARG A 305 -11.97 -10.43 17.57
C ARG A 305 -12.60 -11.81 17.36
N ARG A 306 -13.08 -12.38 18.46
CA ARG A 306 -13.74 -13.69 18.50
C ARG A 306 -15.19 -13.51 18.91
N ILE A 307 -16.07 -14.31 18.32
CA ILE A 307 -17.48 -14.43 18.71
C ILE A 307 -17.58 -15.65 19.61
N ASP A 308 -17.86 -15.45 20.89
CA ASP A 308 -18.12 -16.57 21.82
C ASP A 308 -19.54 -17.08 21.61
N TRP A 309 -19.68 -18.34 21.18
CA TRP A 309 -20.98 -18.97 20.95
C TRP A 309 -21.13 -20.22 21.82
N LYS A 310 -22.21 -20.24 22.61
CA LYS A 310 -22.68 -21.44 23.30
C LYS A 310 -23.52 -22.25 22.33
N VAL A 311 -23.01 -23.40 21.92
CA VAL A 311 -23.62 -24.26 20.90
C VAL A 311 -24.99 -24.80 21.29
N ASP A 312 -25.26 -24.91 22.59
CA ASP A 312 -26.56 -25.31 23.15
C ASP A 312 -27.56 -24.14 23.28
N GLY A 313 -27.12 -22.92 22.94
CA GLY A 313 -27.91 -21.71 23.00
C GLY A 313 -28.64 -21.37 21.70
N ALA A 314 -29.03 -20.10 21.57
CA ALA A 314 -29.62 -19.59 20.34
C ALA A 314 -28.61 -19.67 19.16
N PRO A 315 -29.10 -19.82 17.90
CA PRO A 315 -28.24 -19.78 16.73
C PRO A 315 -27.37 -18.52 16.66
N CYS A 316 -26.11 -18.68 16.27
CA CYS A 316 -25.21 -17.56 15.98
C CYS A 316 -25.31 -17.16 14.51
N ALA A 317 -25.56 -15.89 14.24
CA ALA A 317 -25.48 -15.31 12.90
C ALA A 317 -24.17 -14.54 12.74
N VAL A 318 -23.54 -14.66 11.58
CA VAL A 318 -22.28 -13.98 11.24
C VAL A 318 -22.39 -13.45 9.81
N ASP A 319 -22.21 -12.14 9.65
CA ASP A 319 -22.16 -11.50 8.34
C ASP A 319 -20.71 -11.39 7.87
N LEU A 320 -20.43 -11.93 6.70
CA LEU A 320 -19.11 -11.87 6.05
C LEU A 320 -19.20 -11.07 4.75
N ARG A 321 -18.17 -10.29 4.47
CA ARG A 321 -18.02 -9.51 3.24
C ARG A 321 -16.92 -10.11 2.39
N GLY A 322 -17.26 -10.65 1.22
CA GLY A 322 -16.27 -11.14 0.24
C GLY A 322 -15.29 -12.15 0.86
N THR A 323 -14.00 -11.85 0.79
CA THR A 323 -12.91 -12.70 1.32
C THR A 323 -12.54 -12.37 2.77
N SER A 324 -13.45 -11.78 3.54
CA SER A 324 -13.25 -11.53 4.97
C SER A 324 -13.41 -12.80 5.80
N ALA A 325 -13.07 -12.73 7.08
CA ALA A 325 -13.12 -13.87 8.00
C ALA A 325 -13.69 -13.52 9.36
N SER A 326 -14.25 -14.52 10.04
CA SER A 326 -14.71 -14.46 11.43
C SER A 326 -14.17 -15.64 12.20
N LEU A 327 -13.87 -15.41 13.48
CA LEU A 327 -13.52 -16.46 14.43
C LEU A 327 -14.66 -16.67 15.41
N VAL A 328 -15.15 -17.91 15.48
CA VAL A 328 -16.18 -18.30 16.46
C VAL A 328 -15.53 -19.25 17.47
N ARG A 329 -15.56 -18.87 18.75
CA ARG A 329 -15.14 -19.74 19.85
C ARG A 329 -16.36 -20.53 20.32
N LEU A 330 -16.29 -21.84 20.15
CA LEU A 330 -17.36 -22.75 20.54
C LEU A 330 -17.23 -23.12 22.01
N SER A 331 -18.36 -23.12 22.72
CA SER A 331 -18.49 -23.64 24.09
C SER A 331 -19.79 -24.42 24.23
N ALA A 332 -19.82 -25.44 25.09
CA ALA A 332 -20.99 -26.26 25.38
C ALA A 332 -21.23 -26.30 26.89
N ALA A 333 -22.48 -26.43 27.32
CA ALA A 333 -22.87 -26.53 28.72
C ALA A 333 -22.51 -27.89 29.33
N SER A 334 -22.39 -28.94 28.53
CA SER A 334 -22.09 -30.29 28.98
C SER A 334 -21.05 -30.96 28.07
N PRO A 335 -20.18 -31.82 28.63
CA PRO A 335 -19.23 -32.59 27.84
C PRO A 335 -19.99 -33.64 27.00
N GLY A 336 -19.63 -33.75 25.72
CA GLY A 336 -20.25 -34.71 24.81
C GLY A 336 -20.13 -34.29 23.35
N PRO A 337 -20.54 -35.16 22.41
CA PRO A 337 -20.59 -34.81 21.00
C PRO A 337 -21.67 -33.76 20.73
N VAL A 338 -21.28 -32.69 20.04
CA VAL A 338 -22.19 -31.62 19.60
C VAL A 338 -22.23 -31.60 18.07
N ARG A 339 -23.44 -31.47 17.50
CA ARG A 339 -23.63 -31.24 16.07
C ARG A 339 -23.76 -29.75 15.78
N VAL A 340 -22.78 -29.18 15.08
CA VAL A 340 -22.85 -27.81 14.55
C VAL A 340 -23.30 -27.86 13.10
N THR A 341 -24.36 -27.12 12.76
CA THR A 341 -24.86 -26.99 11.38
C THR A 341 -24.62 -25.57 10.90
N LEU A 342 -23.89 -25.42 9.80
CA LEU A 342 -23.67 -24.12 9.16
C LEU A 342 -24.63 -23.97 7.99
N ARG A 343 -25.27 -22.80 7.89
CA ARG A 343 -26.13 -22.42 6.77
C ARG A 343 -25.59 -21.14 6.18
N SER A 344 -25.50 -21.07 4.86
CA SER A 344 -25.07 -19.88 4.13
C SER A 344 -25.89 -19.72 2.85
N ALA A 345 -25.82 -18.56 2.22
CA ALA A 345 -26.42 -18.35 0.90
C ALA A 345 -25.77 -19.31 -0.12
N ALA A 346 -26.55 -19.82 -1.08
CA ALA A 346 -26.04 -20.77 -2.08
C ALA A 346 -24.90 -20.21 -2.96
N SER A 347 -24.80 -18.89 -3.07
CA SER A 347 -23.71 -18.19 -3.76
C SER A 347 -22.42 -18.07 -2.95
N ALA A 348 -22.46 -18.33 -1.64
CA ALA A 348 -21.30 -18.20 -0.77
C ALA A 348 -20.36 -19.39 -0.98
N LYS A 349 -19.13 -19.09 -1.44
CA LYS A 349 -18.04 -20.07 -1.49
C LYS A 349 -17.34 -20.15 -0.12
N LEU A 350 -18.07 -20.58 0.89
CA LEU A 350 -17.61 -20.55 2.28
C LEU A 350 -16.49 -21.58 2.51
N GLN A 351 -15.42 -21.14 3.17
CA GLN A 351 -14.44 -22.04 3.79
C GLN A 351 -14.69 -22.10 5.30
N VAL A 352 -14.71 -23.31 5.84
CA VAL A 352 -14.90 -23.55 7.28
C VAL A 352 -13.73 -24.37 7.78
N THR A 353 -13.06 -23.89 8.81
CA THR A 353 -11.95 -24.59 9.45
C THR A 353 -12.24 -24.74 10.94
N LEU A 354 -12.23 -25.98 11.42
CA LEU A 354 -12.30 -26.28 12.85
C LEU A 354 -10.88 -26.38 13.42
N ILE A 355 -10.54 -25.49 14.34
CA ILE A 355 -9.26 -25.51 15.05
C ILE A 355 -9.50 -26.11 16.42
N ARG A 356 -8.88 -27.26 16.70
CA ARG A 356 -8.87 -27.85 18.05
C ARG A 356 -7.69 -27.25 18.82
N ARG A 357 -7.98 -26.68 19.99
CA ARG A 357 -6.94 -26.21 20.92
C ARG A 357 -6.58 -27.30 21.90
#